data_AF-A0AAW2DGI3-F1
#
_entry.id   AF-A0AAW2DGI3-F1
#
_cell.length_a   1.000
_cell.length_b   1.000
_cell.length_c   1.000
_cell.angle_alpha   90.00
_cell.angle_beta   90.00
_cell.angle_gamma   90.00
#
_symmetry.space_group_name_H-M   'P 1'
#
loop_
_entity.id
_entity.type
_entity.pdbx_description
1 polymer ?
#
loop_
_entity_poly.entity_id
_entity_poly.type
_entity_poly.pdbx_seq_one_letter_code
_entity_poly.pdbx_strand_id
1 'polypeptide(L)'
;MPVLQKLHNLRSLYLNDRSYKGSSMVCSKGGFPQLLVLKMSFLFNLEELILEEQALQKIVELEIVNCRSLKVLTGLENLKTLQQLKLTDMSKEFLATIEETKVQTWANLAGLIRRPW
;
A
#
# COMPACT_ATOMS: atom_id res chain seq x y z
N MET A 1 -8.38 8.69 -1.36
CA MET A 1 -8.01 9.47 -2.57
C MET A 1 -9.21 9.62 -3.50
N PRO A 2 -10.29 10.31 -3.09
CA PRO A 2 -11.58 10.21 -3.77
C PRO A 2 -11.60 10.73 -5.21
N VAL A 3 -10.75 11.70 -5.55
CA VAL A 3 -10.69 12.31 -6.88
C VAL A 3 -9.75 11.56 -7.81
N LEU A 4 -8.49 11.34 -7.40
CA LEU A 4 -7.46 10.70 -8.24
C LEU A 4 -7.83 9.26 -8.63
N GLN A 5 -8.53 8.53 -7.77
CA GLN A 5 -8.93 7.14 -8.02
C GLN A 5 -9.94 6.97 -9.17
N LYS A 6 -10.58 8.08 -9.59
CA LYS A 6 -11.50 8.12 -10.74
C LYS A 6 -10.77 8.27 -12.09
N LEU A 7 -9.47 8.51 -12.08
CA LEU A 7 -8.66 8.57 -13.29
C LEU A 7 -8.40 7.14 -13.79
N HIS A 8 -9.35 6.59 -14.54
CA HIS A 8 -9.36 5.18 -14.94
C HIS A 8 -8.14 4.73 -15.76
N ASN A 9 -7.46 5.65 -16.45
CA ASN A 9 -6.27 5.34 -17.25
C ASN A 9 -4.95 5.64 -16.53
N LEU A 10 -4.99 6.10 -15.27
CA LEU A 10 -3.79 6.41 -14.51
C LEU A 10 -3.01 5.12 -14.24
N ARG A 11 -1.76 5.06 -14.70
CA ARG A 11 -0.87 3.89 -14.54
C ARG A 11 0.17 4.08 -13.45
N SER A 12 0.53 5.32 -13.15
CA SER A 12 1.55 5.64 -12.17
C SER A 12 1.14 6.87 -11.38
N LEU A 13 1.22 6.77 -10.05
CA LEU A 13 0.90 7.86 -9.14
C LEU A 13 2.02 8.02 -8.12
N TYR A 14 2.55 9.23 -8.02
CA TYR A 14 3.63 9.59 -7.14
C TYR A 14 3.17 10.76 -6.28
N LEU A 15 3.02 10.53 -4.98
CA LEU A 15 2.65 11.53 -3.98
C LEU A 15 3.89 11.86 -3.15
N ASN A 16 4.37 13.08 -3.26
CA ASN A 16 5.59 13.53 -2.57
C ASN A 16 5.26 14.54 -1.45
N ASP A 17 6.28 15.12 -0.81
CA ASP A 17 6.13 16.10 0.27
C ASP A 17 5.02 17.13 -0.02
N ARG A 18 4.17 17.37 0.98
CA ARG A 18 3.01 18.28 0.97
C ARG A 18 1.92 17.99 -0.07
N SER A 19 2.02 16.93 -0.88
CA SER A 19 0.97 16.55 -1.84
C SER A 19 -0.31 16.03 -1.16
N TYR A 20 -0.17 15.53 0.07
CA TYR A 20 -1.27 15.10 0.92
C TYR A 20 -1.07 15.61 2.35
N LYS A 21 -2.11 16.24 2.91
CA LYS A 21 -2.08 16.78 4.28
C LYS A 21 -3.02 16.06 5.25
N GLY A 22 -3.83 15.12 4.75
CA GLY A 22 -4.76 14.35 5.57
C GLY A 22 -4.07 13.24 6.36
N SER A 23 -4.75 12.74 7.40
CA SER A 23 -4.25 11.65 8.25
C SER A 23 -4.66 10.26 7.79
N SER A 24 -5.79 10.11 7.11
CA SER A 24 -6.25 8.81 6.62
C SER A 24 -6.45 8.84 5.11
N MET A 25 -5.96 7.83 4.41
CA MET A 25 -6.05 7.70 2.97
C MET A 25 -6.70 6.38 2.58
N VAL A 26 -7.83 6.47 1.89
CA VAL A 26 -8.55 5.28 1.40
C VAL A 26 -8.37 5.13 -0.11
N CYS A 27 -7.94 3.95 -0.56
CA CYS A 27 -8.09 3.49 -1.93
C CYS A 27 -9.39 2.69 -1.99
N SER A 28 -10.44 3.30 -2.53
CA SER A 28 -11.78 2.71 -2.48
C SER A 28 -11.93 1.51 -3.41
N LYS A 29 -12.94 0.69 -3.14
CA LYS A 29 -13.36 -0.43 -4.00
C LYS A 29 -13.51 0.01 -5.46
N GLY A 30 -12.83 -0.70 -6.36
CA GLY A 30 -12.80 -0.40 -7.80
C GLY A 30 -12.02 0.87 -8.19
N GLY A 31 -11.43 1.58 -7.22
CA GLY A 31 -10.56 2.72 -7.46
C GLY A 31 -9.25 2.31 -8.12
N PHE A 32 -8.73 3.17 -9.00
CA PHE A 32 -7.45 2.95 -9.70
C PHE A 32 -7.37 1.63 -10.50
N PRO A 33 -8.29 1.38 -11.44
CA PRO A 33 -8.39 0.07 -12.13
C PRO A 33 -7.18 -0.28 -13.02
N GLN A 34 -6.35 0.70 -13.39
CA GLN A 34 -5.18 0.51 -14.26
C GLN A 34 -3.86 0.92 -13.60
N LEU A 35 -3.86 1.24 -12.30
CA LEU A 35 -2.65 1.72 -11.63
C LEU A 35 -1.68 0.56 -11.41
N LEU A 36 -0.46 0.73 -11.89
CA LEU A 36 0.64 -0.24 -11.81
C LEU A 36 1.64 0.14 -10.72
N VAL A 37 1.85 1.44 -10.52
CA VAL A 37 2.85 1.95 -9.57
C VAL A 37 2.22 3.03 -8.69
N LEU A 38 2.34 2.85 -7.38
CA LEU A 38 1.99 3.84 -6.37
C LEU A 38 3.21 4.12 -5.50
N LYS A 39 3.67 5.37 -5.50
CA LYS A 39 4.77 5.83 -4.67
C LYS A 39 4.31 6.94 -3.74
N MET A 40 4.67 6.83 -2.48
CA MET A 40 4.37 7.82 -1.46
C MET A 40 5.64 8.17 -0.71
N SER A 41 6.00 9.44 -0.69
CA SER A 41 7.23 9.91 -0.08
C SER A 41 6.97 11.14 0.78
N PHE A 42 7.55 11.16 1.99
CA PHE A 42 7.53 12.31 2.89
C PHE A 42 6.11 12.80 3.24
N LEU A 43 5.12 11.90 3.30
CA LEU A 43 3.75 12.22 3.72
C LEU A 43 3.63 12.19 5.24
N PHE A 44 4.24 13.16 5.93
CA PHE A 44 4.39 13.16 7.38
C PHE A 44 3.10 13.22 8.20
N ASN A 45 1.97 13.58 7.57
CA ASN A 45 0.67 13.59 8.26
C ASN A 45 -0.08 12.26 8.12
N LEU A 46 0.31 11.40 7.18
CA LEU A 46 -0.42 10.18 6.87
C LEU A 46 -0.22 9.16 7.99
N GLU A 47 -1.31 8.77 8.65
CA GLU A 47 -1.35 7.80 9.74
C GLU A 47 -1.96 6.45 9.32
N GLU A 48 -2.89 6.48 8.37
CA GLU A 48 -3.62 5.30 7.90
C GLU A 48 -3.66 5.23 6.38
N LEU A 49 -3.33 4.05 5.83
CA LEU A 49 -3.59 3.69 4.44
C LEU A 49 -4.51 2.47 4.39
N ILE A 50 -5.72 2.66 3.87
CA ILE A 50 -6.75 1.63 3.78
C ILE A 50 -6.92 1.23 2.33
N LEU A 51 -6.66 -0.04 2.03
CA LEU A 51 -6.82 -0.63 0.70
C LEU A 51 -8.07 -1.50 0.69
N GLU A 52 -9.20 -0.92 0.27
CA GLU A 52 -10.46 -1.66 0.23
C GLU A 52 -10.39 -2.84 -0.75
N GLU A 53 -11.31 -3.78 -0.58
CA GLU A 53 -11.48 -4.91 -1.48
C GLU A 53 -11.62 -4.41 -2.93
N GLN A 54 -10.92 -5.05 -3.88
CA GLN A 54 -10.93 -4.69 -5.29
C GLN A 54 -10.33 -3.30 -5.63
N ALA A 55 -9.67 -2.62 -4.70
CA ALA A 55 -8.82 -1.47 -5.03
C ALA A 55 -7.53 -1.95 -5.73
N LEU A 56 -6.91 -1.07 -6.53
CA LEU A 56 -5.54 -1.26 -7.03
C LEU A 56 -5.29 -2.62 -7.71
N GLN A 57 -6.27 -3.16 -8.45
CA GLN A 57 -6.25 -4.56 -8.93
C GLN A 57 -5.08 -4.92 -9.85
N LYS A 58 -4.41 -3.93 -10.45
CA LYS A 58 -3.25 -4.12 -11.34
C LYS A 58 -1.93 -3.64 -10.74
N ILE A 59 -1.90 -3.31 -9.45
CA ILE A 59 -0.70 -2.75 -8.84
C ILE A 59 0.44 -3.78 -8.85
N VAL A 60 1.59 -3.35 -9.33
CA VAL A 60 2.82 -4.15 -9.39
C VAL A 60 3.80 -3.69 -8.30
N GLU A 61 3.88 -2.38 -8.07
CA GLU A 61 4.79 -1.76 -7.11
C GLU A 61 4.05 -0.79 -6.18
N LEU A 62 4.20 -1.02 -4.87
CA LEU A 62 3.84 -0.09 -3.80
C LEU A 62 5.13 0.30 -3.07
N GLU A 63 5.48 1.58 -3.13
CA GLU A 63 6.64 2.13 -2.44
C GLU A 63 6.23 3.24 -1.48
N ILE A 64 6.67 3.13 -0.23
CA ILE A 64 6.40 4.08 0.85
C ILE A 64 7.73 4.47 1.49
N VAL A 65 8.08 5.75 1.42
CA VAL A 65 9.38 6.28 1.86
C VAL A 65 9.18 7.42 2.84
N ASN A 66 9.78 7.32 4.03
CA ASN A 66 9.80 8.39 5.03
C ASN A 66 8.41 8.93 5.43
N CYS A 67 7.38 8.07 5.40
CA CYS A 67 6.04 8.37 5.91
C CYS A 67 5.94 7.95 7.38
N ARG A 68 6.74 8.58 8.25
CA ARG A 68 7.01 8.10 9.63
C ARG A 68 5.80 8.09 10.58
N SER A 69 4.72 8.80 10.24
CA SER A 69 3.49 8.80 11.02
C SER A 69 2.54 7.65 10.66
N LEU A 70 2.82 6.91 9.59
CA LEU A 70 1.99 5.79 9.15
C LEU A 70 2.06 4.67 10.18
N LYS A 71 0.90 4.31 10.75
CA LYS A 71 0.75 3.26 11.76
C LYS A 71 -0.07 2.09 11.24
N VAL A 72 -1.01 2.36 10.33
CA VAL A 72 -1.95 1.38 9.83
C VAL A 72 -1.83 1.27 8.31
N LEU A 73 -1.60 0.05 7.82
CA LEU A 73 -1.69 -0.30 6.42
C LEU A 73 -2.48 -1.61 6.31
N THR A 74 -3.72 -1.50 5.83
CA THR A 74 -4.66 -2.63 5.76
C THR A 74 -5.02 -2.96 4.31
N GLY A 75 -5.42 -4.20 4.06
CA GLY A 75 -5.85 -4.65 2.74
C GLY A 75 -4.71 -4.97 1.77
N LEU A 76 -3.49 -5.21 2.28
CA LEU A 76 -2.38 -5.70 1.46
C LEU A 76 -2.71 -7.06 0.83
N GLU A 77 -3.48 -7.90 1.52
CA GLU A 77 -3.99 -9.19 1.05
C GLU A 77 -4.93 -9.07 -0.17
N ASN A 78 -5.49 -7.88 -0.41
CA ASN A 78 -6.34 -7.59 -1.58
C ASN A 78 -5.51 -7.34 -2.85
N LEU A 79 -4.21 -7.05 -2.72
CA LEU A 79 -3.32 -6.70 -3.83
C LEU A 79 -2.73 -7.95 -4.50
N LYS A 80 -3.56 -8.72 -5.22
CA LYS A 80 -3.17 -10.01 -5.82
C LYS A 80 -2.05 -9.93 -6.86
N THR A 81 -1.84 -8.77 -7.46
CA THR A 81 -0.84 -8.53 -8.52
C THR A 81 0.45 -7.91 -8.01
N LEU A 82 0.52 -7.57 -6.71
CA LEU A 82 1.66 -6.87 -6.13
C LEU A 82 2.90 -7.76 -6.13
N GLN A 83 3.96 -7.29 -6.75
CA GLN A 83 5.25 -7.98 -6.81
C GLN A 83 6.28 -7.34 -5.90
N GLN A 84 6.17 -6.04 -5.67
CA GLN A 84 7.14 -5.28 -4.88
C GLN A 84 6.43 -4.39 -3.86
N LEU A 85 6.73 -4.64 -2.58
CA LEU A 85 6.41 -3.74 -1.47
C LEU A 85 7.72 -3.20 -0.90
N LYS A 86 7.99 -1.91 -1.13
CA LYS A 86 9.18 -1.22 -0.61
C LYS A 86 8.79 -0.28 0.50
N LEU A 87 9.37 -0.48 1.67
CA LEU A 87 9.20 0.37 2.84
C LEU A 87 10.60 0.87 3.24
N THR A 88 10.83 2.17 3.18
CA THR A 88 12.15 2.77 3.43
C THR A 88 12.01 3.95 4.39
N ASP A 89 12.92 4.06 5.34
CA ASP A 89 12.93 5.14 6.35
C ASP A 89 11.60 5.31 7.11
N MET A 90 10.89 4.20 7.34
CA MET A 90 9.64 4.15 8.11
C MET A 90 9.92 4.05 9.62
N SER A 91 8.91 4.28 10.46
CA SER A 91 9.04 4.05 11.91
C SER A 91 9.26 2.56 12.20
N LYS A 92 10.05 2.27 13.24
CA LYS A 92 10.39 0.88 13.61
C LYS A 92 9.16 0.10 14.06
N GLU A 93 8.28 0.79 14.77
CA GLU A 93 7.02 0.26 15.27
C GLU A 93 6.13 -0.20 14.11
N PHE A 94 6.01 0.62 13.05
CA PHE A 94 5.24 0.27 11.86
C PHE A 94 5.83 -0.94 11.12
N LEU A 95 7.15 -0.97 10.93
CA LEU A 95 7.81 -2.09 10.25
C LEU A 95 7.59 -3.42 11.00
N ALA A 96 7.65 -3.41 12.33
CA ALA A 96 7.36 -4.58 13.14
C ALA A 96 5.92 -5.08 12.95
N THR A 97 4.93 -4.19 12.93
CA THR A 97 3.52 -4.55 12.68
C THR A 97 3.33 -5.17 11.29
N ILE A 98 4.03 -4.65 10.28
CA ILE A 98 3.96 -5.21 8.92
C ILE A 98 4.63 -6.57 8.83
N GLU A 99 5.77 -6.78 9.48
CA GLU A 99 6.44 -8.08 9.52
C GLU A 99 5.56 -9.16 10.17
N GLU A 100 4.88 -8.84 11.27
CA GLU A 100 3.92 -9.73 11.91
C GLU A 100 2.73 -10.06 10.97
N THR A 101 2.17 -9.05 10.30
CA THR A 101 1.06 -9.22 9.35
C THR A 101 1.48 -10.07 8.15
N LYS A 102 2.69 -9.86 7.65
CA LYS A 102 3.30 -10.60 6.55
C LYS A 102 3.47 -12.08 6.90
N VAL A 103 4.05 -12.38 8.07
CA VAL A 103 4.19 -13.75 8.57
C VAL A 103 2.84 -14.44 8.64
N GLN A 104 1.82 -13.77 9.17
CA GLN A 104 0.47 -14.34 9.27
C GLN A 104 -0.18 -14.56 7.89
N THR A 105 -0.04 -13.59 6.98
CA THR A 105 -0.63 -13.65 5.63
C THR A 105 0.02 -14.75 4.79
N TRP A 106 1.34 -14.90 4.86
CA TRP A 106 2.05 -15.95 4.12
C TRP A 106 2.02 -17.31 4.80
N ALA A 107 1.94 -17.39 6.13
CA ALA A 107 1.66 -18.67 6.82
C ALA A 107 0.30 -19.24 6.38
N ASN A 108 -0.70 -18.38 6.18
CA ASN A 108 -2.02 -18.78 5.67
C ASN A 108 -2.00 -19.18 4.19
N LEU A 109 -1.09 -18.60 3.39
CA LEU A 109 -0.89 -18.96 1.97
C LEU A 109 0.07 -20.15 1.77
N ALA A 110 0.96 -20.43 2.73
CA ALA A 110 1.93 -21.52 2.70
C ALA A 110 1.26 -22.92 2.75
N GLY A 111 -0.02 -23.00 3.12
CA GLY A 111 -0.84 -24.21 2.94
C GLY A 111 -1.11 -24.58 1.48
N LEU A 112 -0.86 -23.68 0.51
CA LEU A 112 -1.17 -23.88 -0.91
C LEU A 112 0.04 -23.87 -1.84
N ILE A 113 1.20 -23.34 -1.42
CA ILE A 113 2.42 -23.38 -2.23
C ILE A 113 3.62 -23.60 -1.31
N ARG A 114 4.10 -24.85 -1.24
CA ARG A 114 5.48 -25.12 -0.85
C ARG A 114 6.36 -24.48 -1.92
N ARG A 115 7.25 -23.55 -1.54
CA ARG A 115 8.68 -23.52 -1.93
C ARG A 115 9.42 -22.32 -1.30
N PRO A 116 10.77 -22.44 -1.22
CA PRO A 116 11.60 -21.86 -0.19
C PRO A 116 12.19 -20.52 -0.63
N TRP A 117 12.45 -19.68 0.36
CA TRP A 117 13.66 -18.86 0.38
C TRP A 117 14.71 -19.64 1.16
#